data_AF-A0A1Q3WKP3-F1
#
_entry.id   AF-A0A1Q3WKP3-F1
#
_cell.length_a   1.000
_cell.length_b   1.000
_cell.length_c   1.000
_cell.angle_alpha   90.00
_cell.angle_beta   90.00
_cell.angle_gamma   90.00
#
_symmetry.space_group_name_H-M   'P 1'
#
loop_
_entity.id
_entity.type
_entity.pdbx_description
1 polymer ?
#
loop_
_entity_poly.entity_id
_entity_poly.type
_entity_poly.pdbx_seq_one_letter_code
_entity_poly.pdbx_strand_id
1 'polypeptide(L)'
;MNFKLYSDSTYTFTIHEQSPNYEKTEKFDGFCRLTNDTIYFTPFQFKPVNSQKAVLKNNFIEFVEAKFPLKLKIRKPIMPSVSDSLASKSYALFMYDSKHYNYFPQSVKPYDLTQQELAEVDRQLRNYFERNKAKLEKPIDSYCKQVTAVLNVSQEKEVYIACHCKGRDTNKDFEYEMMIHFRDGGSCHLGVKVNLTKHTYSEVFVNGDA
;
A
#
# COMPACT_ATOMS: atom_id res chain seq x y z
N MET A 1 -4.10 5.30 16.96
CA MET A 1 -3.24 6.42 16.51
C MET A 1 -4.10 7.52 15.92
N ASN A 2 -3.74 8.79 16.11
CA ASN A 2 -4.47 9.95 15.58
C ASN A 2 -3.47 11.00 15.07
N PHE A 3 -3.51 11.32 13.78
CA PHE A 3 -2.69 12.37 13.16
C PHE A 3 -3.57 13.54 12.76
N LYS A 4 -3.17 14.75 13.16
CA LYS A 4 -3.83 16.00 12.82
C LYS A 4 -2.80 16.95 12.21
N LEU A 5 -3.11 17.44 11.01
CA LEU A 5 -2.38 18.49 10.32
C LEU A 5 -3.20 19.78 10.42
N TYR A 6 -2.56 20.90 10.74
CA TYR A 6 -3.21 22.20 10.91
C TYR A 6 -2.78 23.17 9.80
N SER A 7 -3.63 24.17 9.52
CA SER A 7 -3.39 25.16 8.47
C SER A 7 -2.21 26.09 8.74
N ASP A 8 -1.76 26.18 10.00
CA ASP A 8 -0.61 26.96 10.44
C ASP A 8 0.73 26.21 10.29
N SER A 9 0.77 25.13 9.49
CA SER A 9 1.96 24.31 9.26
C SER A 9 2.47 23.56 10.50
N THR A 10 1.59 23.31 11.47
CA THR A 10 1.87 22.43 12.61
C THR A 10 1.15 21.09 12.49
N TYR A 11 1.61 20.08 13.23
CA TYR A 11 0.91 18.82 13.37
C TYR A 11 0.91 18.32 14.82
N THR A 12 -0.09 17.50 15.14
CA THR A 12 -0.13 16.68 16.36
C THR A 12 -0.31 15.21 15.97
N PHE A 13 0.45 14.32 16.59
CA PHE A 13 0.25 12.88 16.51
C PHE A 13 0.10 12.29 17.90
N THR A 14 -0.91 11.46 18.09
CA THR A 14 -1.18 10.79 19.37
C THR A 14 -1.27 9.28 19.19
N ILE A 15 -0.52 8.55 20.02
CA ILE A 15 -0.59 7.10 20.14
C ILE A 15 -1.23 6.79 21.49
N HIS A 16 -2.26 5.96 21.48
CA HIS A 16 -2.88 5.42 22.69
C HIS A 16 -2.64 3.91 22.66
N GLU A 17 -2.00 3.41 23.71
CA GLU A 17 -1.73 1.99 23.92
C GLU A 17 -2.45 1.55 25.19
N GLN A 18 -3.24 0.49 25.08
CA GLN A 18 -3.99 -0.07 26.19
C GLN A 18 -3.69 -1.56 26.26
N SER A 19 -3.22 -1.99 27.43
CA SER A 19 -2.95 -3.37 27.80
C SER A 19 -3.68 -3.69 29.11
N PRO A 20 -3.89 -4.98 29.46
CA PRO A 20 -4.65 -5.35 30.66
C PRO A 20 -4.15 -4.74 31.98
N ASN A 21 -2.87 -4.40 32.06
CA ASN A 21 -2.19 -3.87 33.24
C ASN A 21 -1.47 -2.54 32.99
N TYR A 22 -1.67 -1.88 31.84
CA TYR A 22 -0.94 -0.67 31.47
C TYR A 22 -1.69 0.16 30.43
N GLU A 23 -1.67 1.49 30.61
CA GLU A 23 -2.12 2.44 29.60
C GLU A 23 -1.04 3.48 29.36
N LYS A 24 -0.79 3.79 28.09
CA LYS A 24 0.13 4.85 27.65
C LYS A 24 -0.54 5.75 26.65
N THR A 25 -0.33 7.05 26.82
CA THR A 25 -0.57 8.03 25.77
C THR A 25 0.72 8.77 25.46
N GLU A 26 1.14 8.74 24.19
CA GLU A 26 2.26 9.53 23.68
C GLU A 26 1.75 10.58 22.71
N LYS A 27 2.21 11.82 22.90
CA LYS A 27 1.89 12.95 22.03
C LYS A 27 3.16 13.51 21.41
N PHE A 28 3.12 13.73 20.10
CA PHE A 28 4.19 14.33 19.32
C PHE A 28 3.63 15.55 18.60
N ASP A 29 4.17 16.72 18.90
CA ASP A 29 3.86 17.96 18.20
C ASP A 29 5.08 18.40 17.39
N GLY A 30 4.86 19.06 16.27
CA GLY A 30 5.96 19.54 15.43
C GLY A 30 5.48 20.42 14.29
N PHE A 31 6.43 20.85 13.46
CA PHE A 31 6.15 21.63 12.26
C PHE A 31 6.31 20.78 11.01
N CYS A 32 5.58 21.15 9.97
CA CYS A 32 5.65 20.51 8.68
C CYS A 32 5.20 21.45 7.57
N ARG A 33 5.70 21.22 6.37
CA ARG A 33 5.27 21.93 5.17
C ARG A 33 4.56 20.96 4.23
N LEU A 34 3.32 21.25 3.87
CA LEU A 34 2.63 20.55 2.80
C LEU A 34 3.00 21.18 1.46
N THR A 35 3.49 20.39 0.51
CA THR A 35 3.75 20.82 -0.86
C THR A 35 3.16 19.77 -1.80
N ASN A 36 2.18 20.17 -2.61
CA ASN A 36 1.35 19.26 -3.39
C ASN A 36 0.71 18.19 -2.49
N ASP A 37 1.09 16.93 -2.69
CA ASP A 37 0.65 15.75 -1.95
C ASP A 37 1.63 15.33 -0.84
N THR A 38 2.76 16.03 -0.67
CA THR A 38 3.83 15.58 0.23
C THR A 38 3.94 16.49 1.46
N ILE A 39 3.87 15.89 2.64
CA ILE A 39 4.14 16.50 3.94
C ILE A 39 5.64 16.35 4.23
N TYR A 40 6.35 17.46 4.42
CA TYR A 40 7.75 17.48 4.85
C TYR A 40 7.83 17.88 6.31
N PHE A 41 8.43 17.04 7.16
CA PHE A 41 8.60 17.30 8.59
C PHE A 41 9.91 18.08 8.83
N THR A 42 9.82 19.21 9.55
CA THR A 42 10.95 20.14 9.73
C THR A 42 10.82 20.88 11.08
N PRO A 43 11.91 21.26 11.76
CA PRO A 43 13.31 20.94 11.46
C PRO A 43 13.68 19.49 11.81
N PHE A 44 12.77 18.76 12.46
CA PHE A 44 12.99 17.36 12.85
C PHE A 44 12.10 16.42 12.05
N GLN A 45 12.60 15.21 11.82
CA GLN A 45 11.81 14.12 11.26
C GLN A 45 10.60 13.77 12.14
N PHE A 46 9.58 13.16 11.54
CA PHE A 46 8.44 12.60 12.26
C PHE A 46 8.90 11.46 13.17
N LYS A 47 9.11 11.81 14.45
CA LYS A 47 9.75 10.97 15.47
C LYS A 47 9.17 9.55 15.61
N PRO A 48 7.83 9.32 15.56
CA PRO A 48 7.28 7.97 15.75
C PRO A 48 7.85 6.93 14.79
N VAL A 49 8.14 7.31 13.55
CA VAL A 49 8.68 6.39 12.54
C VAL A 49 9.98 6.87 11.91
N ASN A 50 10.62 7.92 12.46
CA ASN A 50 11.85 8.51 11.94
C ASN A 50 11.80 8.78 10.43
N SER A 51 10.72 9.41 9.96
CA SER A 51 10.53 9.72 8.55
C SER A 51 10.59 11.23 8.30
N GLN A 52 11.31 11.65 7.26
CA GLN A 52 11.42 13.06 6.90
C GLN A 52 10.19 13.56 6.13
N LYS A 53 9.42 12.67 5.50
CA LYS A 53 8.29 13.03 4.65
C LYS A 53 7.22 11.95 4.62
N ALA A 54 5.98 12.37 4.41
CA ALA A 54 4.86 11.45 4.15
C ALA A 54 4.06 11.92 2.94
N VAL A 55 3.47 11.00 2.20
CA VAL A 55 2.70 11.30 0.98
C VAL A 55 1.21 11.06 1.25
N LEU A 56 0.38 12.00 0.82
CA LEU A 56 -1.07 11.94 0.84
C LEU A 56 -1.54 11.24 -0.44
N LYS A 57 -2.00 10.00 -0.32
CA LYS A 57 -2.41 9.22 -1.49
C LYS A 57 -3.50 8.22 -1.16
N ASN A 58 -4.47 8.04 -2.06
CA ASN A 58 -5.52 7.03 -1.95
C ASN A 58 -6.30 7.09 -0.62
N ASN A 59 -6.57 8.28 -0.09
CA ASN A 59 -7.18 8.51 1.23
C ASN A 59 -6.33 8.02 2.42
N PHE A 60 -5.02 7.89 2.23
CA PHE A 60 -4.05 7.57 3.26
C PHE A 60 -2.89 8.56 3.30
N ILE A 61 -2.22 8.58 4.45
CA ILE A 61 -0.91 9.18 4.66
C ILE A 61 0.08 8.02 4.75
N GLU A 62 1.04 7.95 3.83
CA GLU A 62 2.09 6.92 3.80
C GLU A 62 3.45 7.55 4.12
N PHE A 63 4.12 7.05 5.17
CA PHE A 63 5.42 7.59 5.60
C PHE A 63 6.55 6.93 4.82
N VAL A 64 7.35 7.74 4.11
CA VAL A 64 8.38 7.29 3.18
C VAL A 64 9.71 7.08 3.89
N GLU A 65 10.48 6.05 3.51
CA GLU A 65 11.82 5.75 4.07
C GLU A 65 11.81 5.57 5.60
N ALA A 66 10.62 5.35 6.16
CA ALA A 66 10.36 5.26 7.58
C ALA A 66 11.08 4.06 8.20
N LYS A 67 11.21 4.04 9.53
CA LYS A 67 11.75 2.90 10.29
C LYS A 67 10.91 1.63 10.06
N PHE A 68 9.61 1.78 9.90
CA PHE A 68 8.66 0.73 9.54
C PHE A 68 7.57 1.34 8.65
N PRO A 69 6.93 0.57 7.75
CA PRO A 69 5.89 1.09 6.87
C PRO A 69 4.67 1.45 7.71
N LEU A 70 4.42 2.75 7.89
CA LEU A 70 3.24 3.26 8.57
C LEU A 70 2.31 3.90 7.56
N LYS A 71 1.03 3.53 7.65
CA LYS A 71 -0.04 4.04 6.82
C LYS A 71 -1.23 4.46 7.66
N LEU A 72 -1.71 5.69 7.49
CA LEU A 72 -2.79 6.27 8.30
C LEU A 72 -3.96 6.69 7.42
N LYS A 73 -5.17 6.20 7.71
CA LYS A 73 -6.38 6.55 6.93
C LYS A 73 -6.82 7.99 7.22
N ILE A 74 -7.05 8.75 6.16
CA ILE A 74 -7.55 10.13 6.23
C ILE A 74 -9.05 10.08 6.48
N ARG A 75 -9.50 10.62 7.62
CA ARG A 75 -10.93 10.63 8.02
C ARG A 75 -11.66 11.93 7.68
N LYS A 76 -10.93 13.02 7.46
CA LYS A 76 -11.46 14.32 7.04
C LYS A 76 -10.60 14.80 5.87
N PRO A 77 -11.21 15.17 4.73
CA PRO A 77 -10.45 15.54 3.55
C PRO A 77 -9.57 16.75 3.86
N ILE A 78 -8.28 16.61 3.58
CA ILE A 78 -7.28 17.69 3.69
C ILE A 78 -7.39 18.62 2.46
N MET A 79 -7.92 18.10 1.34
CA MET A 79 -8.27 18.75 0.07
C MET A 79 -9.29 17.86 -0.66
N PRO A 80 -10.00 18.30 -1.73
CA PRO A 80 -10.78 17.38 -2.57
C PRO A 80 -9.83 16.31 -3.13
N SER A 81 -9.86 15.11 -2.55
CA SER A 81 -8.95 14.03 -2.93
C SER A 81 -9.36 13.46 -4.29
N VAL A 82 -8.34 13.13 -5.06
CA VAL A 82 -8.46 12.51 -6.38
C VAL A 82 -9.08 11.11 -6.22
N SER A 83 -10.37 11.03 -6.60
CA SER A 83 -11.08 9.89 -7.19
C SER A 83 -11.10 8.54 -6.43
N ASP A 84 -12.21 8.33 -5.73
CA ASP A 84 -12.69 7.13 -5.00
C ASP A 84 -12.97 5.84 -5.84
N SER A 85 -12.47 5.67 -7.06
CA SER A 85 -13.07 4.69 -7.99
C SER A 85 -12.79 3.18 -7.75
N LEU A 86 -11.89 2.80 -6.81
CA LEU A 86 -11.50 1.38 -6.61
C LEU A 86 -11.62 0.81 -5.19
N ALA A 87 -12.03 1.59 -4.20
CA ALA A 87 -12.30 1.05 -2.85
C ALA A 87 -13.35 -0.08 -2.88
N SER A 88 -14.27 -0.05 -3.85
CA SER A 88 -15.31 -1.07 -4.07
C SER A 88 -14.80 -2.43 -4.52
N LYS A 89 -13.54 -2.55 -5.00
CA LYS A 89 -12.99 -3.80 -5.58
C LYS A 89 -12.01 -4.55 -4.67
N SER A 90 -11.92 -4.20 -3.38
CA SER A 90 -10.98 -4.79 -2.42
C SER A 90 -9.50 -4.60 -2.84
N TYR A 91 -9.18 -3.43 -3.38
CA TYR A 91 -7.82 -3.01 -3.72
C TYR A 91 -7.25 -2.11 -2.62
N ALA A 92 -6.01 -2.38 -2.22
CA ALA A 92 -5.19 -1.53 -1.39
C ALA A 92 -3.94 -1.15 -2.18
N LEU A 93 -3.71 0.15 -2.36
CA LEU A 93 -2.50 0.64 -3.02
C LEU A 93 -1.44 0.95 -1.98
N PHE A 94 -0.19 0.60 -2.28
CA PHE A 94 0.97 0.90 -1.45
C PHE A 94 2.04 1.57 -2.30
N MET A 95 2.73 2.54 -1.70
CA MET A 95 3.94 3.07 -2.29
C MET A 95 5.08 2.05 -2.13
N TYR A 96 5.86 1.85 -3.18
CA TYR A 96 7.05 1.01 -3.09
C TYR A 96 8.10 1.70 -2.20
N ASP A 97 8.64 0.95 -1.25
CA ASP A 97 9.80 1.33 -0.44
C ASP A 97 10.77 0.14 -0.40
N SER A 98 11.91 0.29 -1.06
CA SER A 98 12.93 -0.77 -1.16
C SER A 98 13.55 -1.14 0.19
N LYS A 99 13.36 -0.31 1.23
CA LYS A 99 13.76 -0.62 2.61
C LYS A 99 12.90 -1.72 3.24
N HIS A 100 11.65 -1.82 2.81
CA HIS A 100 10.66 -2.74 3.40
C HIS A 100 10.29 -3.88 2.44
N TYR A 101 10.47 -3.70 1.13
CA TYR A 101 9.97 -4.61 0.10
C TYR A 101 11.04 -4.99 -0.92
N ASN A 102 11.23 -6.30 -1.15
CA ASN A 102 12.30 -6.86 -2.00
C ASN A 102 11.80 -7.63 -3.24
N TYR A 103 10.50 -7.58 -3.54
CA TYR A 103 9.93 -8.24 -4.73
C TYR A 103 10.17 -7.50 -6.05
N PHE A 104 10.80 -6.31 -6.00
CA PHE A 104 11.39 -5.61 -7.14
C PHE A 104 12.91 -5.45 -6.96
N PRO A 105 13.69 -5.31 -8.05
CA PRO A 105 15.11 -4.95 -7.97
C PRO A 105 15.32 -3.59 -7.28
N GLN A 106 16.45 -3.39 -6.61
CA GLN A 106 16.74 -2.14 -5.90
C GLN A 106 16.88 -0.91 -6.82
N SER A 107 17.08 -1.10 -8.12
CA SER A 107 17.27 -0.02 -9.11
C SER A 107 15.97 0.62 -9.60
N VAL A 108 14.82 0.16 -9.14
CA VAL A 108 13.52 0.71 -9.54
C VAL A 108 13.17 1.98 -8.76
N LYS A 109 12.27 2.80 -9.31
CA LYS A 109 11.72 3.99 -8.64
C LYS A 109 10.24 3.78 -8.34
N PRO A 110 9.72 4.21 -7.17
CA PRO A 110 8.29 4.16 -6.89
C PRO A 110 7.48 4.87 -7.98
N TYR A 111 6.33 4.30 -8.34
CA TYR A 111 5.45 4.86 -9.37
C TYR A 111 4.00 4.94 -8.90
N ASP A 112 3.35 6.03 -9.28
CA ASP A 112 1.98 6.29 -8.92
C ASP A 112 1.06 5.99 -10.10
N LEU A 113 0.29 4.90 -9.96
CA LEU A 113 -0.72 4.53 -10.95
C LEU A 113 -1.82 5.58 -11.03
N THR A 114 -2.15 5.99 -12.25
CA THR A 114 -3.37 6.72 -12.57
C THR A 114 -4.60 5.82 -12.46
N GLN A 115 -5.80 6.40 -12.42
CA GLN A 115 -7.06 5.64 -12.39
C GLN A 115 -7.22 4.75 -13.63
N GLN A 116 -6.81 5.24 -14.80
CA GLN A 116 -6.85 4.47 -16.04
C GLN A 116 -5.90 3.27 -15.99
N GLU A 117 -4.69 3.46 -15.46
CA GLU A 117 -3.72 2.37 -15.29
C GLU A 117 -4.17 1.36 -14.25
N LEU A 118 -4.82 1.81 -13.18
CA LEU A 118 -5.37 0.91 -12.17
C LEU A 118 -6.54 0.08 -12.73
N ALA A 119 -7.38 0.66 -13.59
CA ALA A 119 -8.39 -0.08 -14.34
C ALA A 119 -7.76 -1.11 -15.31
N GLU A 120 -6.64 -0.75 -15.94
CA GLU A 120 -5.86 -1.66 -16.78
C GLU A 120 -5.29 -2.83 -15.98
N VAL A 121 -4.76 -2.57 -14.77
CA VAL A 121 -4.29 -3.59 -13.85
C VAL A 121 -5.41 -4.57 -13.48
N ASP A 122 -6.61 -4.09 -13.11
CA ASP A 122 -7.77 -4.96 -12.80
C ASP A 122 -8.17 -5.80 -14.03
N ARG A 123 -8.17 -5.21 -15.23
CA ARG A 123 -8.46 -5.93 -16.48
C ARG A 123 -7.45 -7.04 -16.75
N GLN A 124 -6.16 -6.76 -16.63
CA GLN A 124 -5.11 -7.76 -16.87
C GLN A 124 -5.13 -8.86 -15.81
N LEU A 125 -5.38 -8.52 -14.54
CA LEU A 125 -5.54 -9.51 -13.49
C LEU A 125 -6.74 -10.42 -13.73
N ARG A 126 -7.89 -9.88 -14.15
CA ARG A 126 -9.06 -10.69 -14.54
C ARG A 126 -8.73 -11.65 -15.68
N ASN A 127 -8.06 -11.16 -16.73
CA ASN A 127 -7.62 -12.01 -17.83
C ASN A 127 -6.68 -13.12 -17.38
N TYR A 128 -5.78 -12.85 -16.43
CA TYR A 128 -4.92 -13.85 -15.82
C TYR A 128 -5.75 -14.92 -15.10
N PHE A 129 -6.72 -14.54 -14.27
CA PHE A 129 -7.58 -15.47 -13.54
C PHE A 129 -8.42 -16.35 -14.47
N GLU A 130 -9.01 -15.78 -15.53
CA GLU A 130 -9.79 -16.53 -16.49
C GLU A 130 -8.94 -17.56 -17.25
N ARG A 131 -7.72 -17.17 -17.68
CA ARG A 131 -6.81 -18.08 -18.40
C ARG A 131 -6.25 -19.20 -17.51
N ASN A 132 -6.14 -18.96 -16.20
CA ASN A 132 -5.57 -19.91 -15.24
C ASN A 132 -6.63 -20.54 -14.32
N LYS A 133 -7.92 -20.45 -14.68
CA LYS A 133 -9.05 -20.94 -13.86
C LYS A 133 -8.92 -22.42 -13.47
N ALA A 134 -8.30 -23.25 -14.31
CA ALA A 134 -8.08 -24.67 -14.00
C ALA A 134 -7.03 -24.91 -12.90
N LYS A 135 -6.11 -23.96 -12.69
CA LYS A 135 -5.04 -24.03 -11.67
C LYS A 135 -5.38 -23.27 -10.40
N LEU A 136 -6.25 -22.27 -10.50
CA LEU A 136 -6.64 -21.41 -9.39
C LEU A 136 -7.87 -22.00 -8.69
N GLU A 137 -7.72 -22.34 -7.41
CA GLU A 137 -8.80 -22.93 -6.61
C GLU A 137 -9.96 -21.96 -6.34
N LYS A 138 -9.73 -20.65 -6.44
CA LYS A 138 -10.72 -19.62 -6.07
C LYS A 138 -10.83 -18.52 -7.13
N PRO A 139 -12.03 -17.93 -7.30
CA PRO A 139 -12.25 -16.84 -8.24
C PRO A 139 -11.60 -15.53 -7.76
N ILE A 140 -11.29 -14.62 -8.69
CA ILE A 140 -10.63 -13.33 -8.39
C ILE A 140 -11.33 -12.50 -7.29
N ASP A 141 -12.67 -12.56 -7.21
CA ASP A 141 -13.44 -11.76 -6.27
C ASP A 141 -13.38 -12.28 -4.82
N SER A 142 -12.85 -13.49 -4.60
CA SER A 142 -12.53 -13.98 -3.25
C SER A 142 -11.24 -13.42 -2.67
N TYR A 143 -10.51 -12.59 -3.41
CA TYR A 143 -9.24 -12.02 -2.98
C TYR A 143 -9.33 -10.51 -2.70
N CYS A 144 -8.65 -10.07 -1.65
CA CYS A 144 -8.14 -8.71 -1.50
C CYS A 144 -6.84 -8.59 -2.31
N LYS A 145 -6.62 -7.43 -2.94
CA LYS A 145 -5.46 -7.16 -3.78
C LYS A 145 -4.64 -6.03 -3.18
N GLN A 146 -3.37 -6.25 -2.95
CA GLN A 146 -2.42 -5.22 -2.56
C GLN A 146 -1.54 -4.90 -3.76
N VAL A 147 -1.52 -3.64 -4.17
CA VAL A 147 -0.93 -3.20 -5.44
C VAL A 147 0.20 -2.23 -5.16
N THR A 148 1.35 -2.51 -5.74
CA THR A 148 2.53 -1.65 -5.71
C THR A 148 3.07 -1.48 -7.12
N ALA A 149 3.45 -0.26 -7.49
CA ALA A 149 3.96 0.03 -8.82
C ALA A 149 5.32 0.74 -8.78
N VAL A 150 6.14 0.46 -9.79
CA VAL A 150 7.48 1.02 -9.95
C VAL A 150 7.77 1.33 -11.42
N LEU A 151 8.73 2.22 -11.65
CA LEU A 151 9.42 2.38 -12.92
C LEU A 151 10.73 1.61 -12.87
N ASN A 152 10.92 0.69 -13.83
CA ASN A 152 12.19 -0.02 -13.96
C ASN A 152 13.26 0.86 -14.66
N VAL A 153 14.47 0.32 -14.80
CA VAL A 153 15.60 1.03 -15.42
C VAL A 153 15.33 1.45 -16.87
N SER A 154 14.45 0.74 -17.57
CA SER A 154 14.03 1.02 -18.95
C SER A 154 12.81 1.96 -19.01
N GLN A 155 12.40 2.59 -17.91
CA GLN A 155 11.20 3.42 -17.79
C GLN A 155 9.89 2.66 -18.06
N GLU A 156 9.89 1.33 -17.93
CA GLU A 156 8.68 0.54 -18.04
C GLU A 156 7.95 0.52 -16.70
N LYS A 157 6.62 0.54 -16.76
CA LYS A 157 5.73 0.53 -15.59
C LYS A 157 5.47 -0.91 -15.18
N GLU A 158 6.07 -1.31 -14.07
CA GLU A 158 5.87 -2.64 -13.49
C GLU A 158 4.98 -2.54 -12.25
N VAL A 159 4.04 -3.47 -12.14
CA VAL A 159 3.06 -3.54 -11.06
C VAL A 159 3.13 -4.92 -10.44
N TYR A 160 3.28 -4.96 -9.13
CA TYR A 160 3.18 -6.18 -8.34
C TYR A 160 1.84 -6.18 -7.60
N ILE A 161 1.14 -7.30 -7.70
CA ILE A 161 -0.18 -7.52 -7.13
C ILE A 161 -0.10 -8.74 -6.22
N ALA A 162 -0.16 -8.50 -4.91
CA ALA A 162 -0.31 -9.56 -3.93
C ALA A 162 -1.81 -9.81 -3.69
N CYS A 163 -2.27 -11.01 -3.99
CA CYS A 163 -3.65 -11.44 -3.79
C CYS A 163 -3.75 -12.30 -2.53
N HIS A 164 -4.69 -11.95 -1.65
CA HIS A 164 -4.93 -12.64 -0.38
C HIS A 164 -6.40 -13.01 -0.26
N CYS A 165 -6.72 -14.25 0.13
CA CYS A 165 -8.10 -14.63 0.42
C CYS A 165 -8.77 -13.64 1.40
N LYS A 166 -10.00 -13.29 1.09
CA LYS A 166 -10.90 -12.58 2.00
C LYS A 166 -11.20 -13.49 3.20
N GLY A 167 -10.98 -12.94 4.38
CA GLY A 167 -11.13 -13.61 5.67
C GLY A 167 -11.39 -12.58 6.76
N ARG A 168 -11.73 -13.04 7.96
CA ARG A 168 -12.15 -12.15 9.05
C ARG A 168 -11.03 -11.18 9.46
N ASP A 169 -9.78 -11.65 9.44
CA ASP A 169 -8.59 -10.86 9.81
C ASP A 169 -8.01 -10.09 8.62
N THR A 170 -7.98 -10.69 7.42
CA THR A 170 -7.48 -10.01 6.22
C THR A 170 -8.36 -8.81 5.82
N ASN A 171 -9.66 -8.83 6.11
CA ASN A 171 -10.56 -7.71 5.77
C ASN A 171 -10.28 -6.42 6.56
N LYS A 172 -9.59 -6.47 7.71
CA LYS A 172 -9.34 -5.29 8.54
C LYS A 172 -8.00 -4.62 8.23
N ASP A 173 -6.97 -5.43 8.00
CA ASP A 173 -5.59 -4.93 7.99
C ASP A 173 -4.98 -4.81 6.58
N PHE A 174 -5.59 -5.41 5.55
CA PHE A 174 -5.00 -5.41 4.19
C PHE A 174 -4.84 -4.02 3.57
N GLU A 175 -5.58 -3.01 4.03
CA GLU A 175 -5.42 -1.63 3.56
C GLU A 175 -4.21 -0.92 4.19
N TYR A 176 -3.76 -1.40 5.35
CA TYR A 176 -2.78 -0.72 6.22
C TYR A 176 -1.39 -1.35 6.15
N GLU A 177 -1.30 -2.67 5.98
CA GLU A 177 -0.04 -3.40 5.98
C GLU A 177 0.08 -4.33 4.79
N MET A 178 1.21 -4.25 4.08
CA MET A 178 1.52 -5.17 2.98
C MET A 178 1.84 -6.55 3.53
N MET A 179 1.04 -7.54 3.16
CA MET A 179 1.12 -8.89 3.68
C MET A 179 2.11 -9.72 2.84
N ILE A 180 3.40 -9.56 3.12
CA ILE A 180 4.49 -10.19 2.34
C ILE A 180 4.90 -11.59 2.84
N HIS A 181 4.35 -12.06 3.96
CA HIS A 181 4.77 -13.31 4.60
C HIS A 181 3.57 -14.19 4.96
N PHE A 182 3.40 -15.30 4.25
CA PHE A 182 2.58 -16.41 4.73
C PHE A 182 3.38 -17.70 4.61
N ARG A 183 3.47 -18.42 5.73
CA ARG A 183 4.23 -19.67 5.88
C ARG A 183 3.43 -20.91 5.51
N ASP A 184 2.12 -20.78 5.33
CA ASP A 184 1.25 -21.91 5.03
C ASP A 184 0.96 -21.96 3.53
N GLY A 185 1.57 -22.95 2.87
CA GLY A 185 1.56 -23.19 1.43
C GLY A 185 0.20 -23.57 0.84
N GLY A 186 -0.82 -22.75 1.04
CA GLY A 186 -2.16 -22.93 0.46
C GLY A 186 -2.53 -21.88 -0.60
N SER A 187 -3.55 -22.19 -1.40
CA SER A 187 -4.06 -21.43 -2.56
C SER A 187 -4.57 -20.01 -2.29
N CYS A 188 -4.45 -19.55 -1.04
CA CYS A 188 -4.93 -18.25 -0.59
C CYS A 188 -3.95 -17.10 -0.83
N HIS A 189 -2.77 -17.39 -1.37
CA HIS A 189 -1.75 -16.40 -1.69
C HIS A 189 -1.23 -16.58 -3.11
N LEU A 190 -1.34 -15.50 -3.89
CA LEU A 190 -0.89 -15.43 -5.28
C LEU A 190 -0.18 -14.09 -5.50
N GLY A 191 1.00 -14.12 -6.08
CA GLY A 191 1.72 -12.94 -6.54
C GLY A 191 1.71 -12.84 -8.06
N VAL A 192 1.18 -11.74 -8.61
CA VAL A 192 1.18 -11.47 -10.05
C VAL A 192 1.99 -10.21 -10.35
N LYS A 193 2.88 -10.27 -11.33
CA LYS A 193 3.53 -9.10 -11.91
C LYS A 193 2.87 -8.74 -13.24
N VAL A 194 2.60 -7.46 -13.43
CA VAL A 194 2.04 -6.89 -14.65
C VAL A 194 3.01 -5.82 -15.15
N ASN A 195 3.39 -5.87 -16.42
CA ASN A 195 4.10 -4.78 -17.09
C ASN A 195 3.10 -4.01 -17.97
N LEU A 196 2.73 -2.81 -17.52
CA LEU A 196 1.73 -1.98 -18.20
C LEU A 196 2.25 -1.39 -19.50
N THR A 197 3.57 -1.20 -19.63
CA THR A 197 4.19 -0.68 -20.86
C THR A 197 4.21 -1.72 -21.97
N LYS A 198 4.47 -2.98 -21.62
CA LYS A 198 4.53 -4.11 -22.57
C LYS A 198 3.18 -4.83 -22.74
N HIS A 199 2.20 -4.51 -21.90
CA HIS A 199 0.92 -5.22 -21.82
C HIS A 199 1.09 -6.74 -21.60
N THR A 200 2.06 -7.10 -20.75
CA THR A 200 2.34 -8.49 -20.39
C THR A 200 2.15 -8.72 -18.89
N TYR A 201 1.92 -9.97 -18.51
CA TYR A 201 1.89 -10.38 -17.12
C TYR A 201 2.75 -11.64 -16.93
N SER A 202 3.30 -11.79 -15.74
CA SER A 202 3.99 -12.99 -15.29
C SER A 202 3.54 -13.36 -13.88
N GLU A 203 3.40 -14.66 -13.66
CA GLU A 203 3.19 -15.22 -12.34
C GLU A 203 4.52 -15.20 -11.56
N VAL A 204 4.47 -14.79 -10.29
CA VAL A 204 5.67 -14.75 -9.44
C VAL A 204 5.68 -15.92 -8.46
N PHE A 205 4.53 -16.26 -7.86
CA PHE A 205 4.35 -17.45 -7.03
C PHE A 205 2.86 -17.78 -6.83
N VAL A 206 2.56 -19.07 -6.78
CA VAL A 206 1.36 -19.63 -6.15
C VAL A 206 1.84 -20.53 -5.03
N ASN A 207 1.40 -20.25 -3.81
CA ASN A 207 1.55 -21.22 -2.73
C ASN A 207 0.53 -22.34 -3.00
N GLY A 208 0.99 -23.51 -3.45
CA GLY A 208 0.06 -24.61 -3.74
C GLY A 208 0.54 -25.79 -4.56
N ASP A 209 1.83 -25.95 -4.89
CA ASP A 209 2.34 -27.25 -5.33
C ASP A 209 3.23 -27.83 -4.23
N ALA A 210 2.65 -28.79 -3.50
CA ALA A 210 3.38 -29.83 -2.77
C ALA A 210 3.40 -31.10 -3.64
#